data_AF-A0A026WTJ0-F1
#
_entry.id   AF-A0A026WTJ0-F1
#
_cell.length_a   1.000
_cell.length_b   1.000
_cell.length_c   1.000
_cell.angle_alpha   90.00
_cell.angle_beta   90.00
_cell.angle_gamma   90.00
#
_symmetry.space_group_name_H-M   'P 1'
#
loop_
_entity.id
_entity.type
_entity.pdbx_description
1 polymer ?
#
loop_
_entity_poly.entity_id
_entity_poly.type
_entity_poly.pdbx_seq_one_letter_code
_entity_poly.pdbx_strand_id
1 'polypeptide(L)' 'MHRYQPRIHLVRCRHTDDSGLHITDLQKEEHKTFIFPEAIFTAVTAYQNQLITRLKIDSNPFAKGFRDSSRLTDFDR' A
#
# COMPACT_ATOMS: atom_id res chain seq x y z
N MET A 1 4.04 12.73 -9.90
CA MET A 1 4.82 12.26 -8.71
C MET A 1 4.18 12.88 -7.48
N HIS A 2 3.13 12.27 -6.95
CA HIS A 2 2.37 12.82 -5.81
C HIS A 2 2.53 11.94 -4.58
N ARG A 3 2.59 12.58 -3.42
CA ARG A 3 2.71 11.93 -2.11
C ARG A 3 1.33 11.74 -1.49
N TYR A 4 1.07 10.57 -0.93
CA TYR A 4 -0.21 10.17 -0.36
C TYR A 4 -0.05 9.63 1.06
N GLN A 5 -1.04 9.88 1.90
CA GLN A 5 -1.16 9.39 3.27
C GLN A 5 -2.33 8.39 3.34
N PRO A 6 -2.08 7.09 3.54
CA PRO A 6 -3.15 6.13 3.78
C PRO A 6 -3.96 6.47 5.04
N ARG A 7 -5.27 6.23 4.97
CA ARG A 7 -6.21 6.40 6.08
C ARG A 7 -7.16 5.20 6.08
N ILE A 8 -7.42 4.65 7.26
CA ILE A 8 -8.40 3.58 7.44
C ILE A 8 -9.59 4.15 8.20
N HIS A 9 -10.79 3.88 7.72
CA HIS A 9 -12.04 4.34 8.33
C HIS A 9 -12.84 3.13 8.82
N LEU A 10 -13.10 3.07 10.12
CA LEU A 10 -14.03 2.10 10.70
C LEU A 10 -15.39 2.77 10.82
N VAL A 11 -16.37 2.25 10.11
CA VAL A 11 -17.73 2.79 10.05
C VAL A 11 -18.68 1.85 10.79
N ARG A 12 -19.51 2.37 11.69
CA ARG A 12 -20.54 1.56 12.36
C ARG A 12 -21.70 1.34 11.40
N CYS A 13 -22.02 0.09 11.11
CA CYS A 13 -23.20 -0.28 10.31
C CYS A 13 -24.49 0.03 11.08
N ARG A 14 -25.44 0.74 10.43
CA ARG A 14 -26.71 1.15 11.05
C ARG A 14 -27.84 0.11 10.91
N HIS A 15 -27.77 -0.81 9.95
CA HIS A 15 -28.79 -1.85 9.71
C HIS A 15 -28.14 -3.21 9.35
N THR A 16 -28.83 -4.30 9.68
CA THR A 16 -28.41 -5.71 9.44
C THR A 16 -28.74 -6.23 8.05
N ASP A 17 -29.58 -5.52 7.28
CA ASP A 17 -29.95 -5.93 5.93
C ASP A 17 -28.95 -5.39 4.91
N ASP A 18 -28.34 -6.32 4.17
CA ASP A 18 -27.20 -6.17 3.26
C ASP A 18 -27.42 -5.14 2.13
N SER A 19 -28.66 -4.71 1.90
CA SER A 19 -29.06 -3.80 0.82
C SER A 19 -28.80 -2.31 1.10
N GLY A 20 -28.46 -1.94 2.34
CA GLY A 20 -28.30 -0.53 2.77
C GLY A 20 -26.86 -0.06 3.02
N LEU A 21 -25.84 -0.89 2.82
CA LEU A 21 -24.45 -0.61 3.22
C LEU A 21 -23.66 0.33 2.30
N HIS A 22 -24.31 1.01 1.36
CA HIS A 22 -23.62 1.88 0.41
C HIS A 22 -23.27 3.24 1.05
N ILE A 23 -22.02 3.37 1.50
CA ILE A 23 -21.47 4.63 2.04
C ILE A 23 -21.27 5.61 0.87
N THR A 24 -22.17 6.59 0.74
CA THR A 24 -22.06 7.66 -0.26
C THR A 24 -21.27 8.86 0.24
N ASP A 25 -21.34 9.13 1.55
CA ASP A 25 -20.66 10.25 2.19
C ASP A 25 -20.24 9.86 3.61
N LEU A 26 -18.93 9.71 3.80
CA LEU A 26 -18.34 9.29 5.06
C LEU A 26 -18.64 10.27 6.21
N GLN A 27 -18.81 11.58 5.93
CA GLN A 27 -19.05 12.59 6.98
C GLN A 27 -20.42 12.43 7.65
N LYS A 28 -21.37 11.75 6.99
CA LYS A 28 -22.71 11.46 7.53
C LYS A 28 -22.75 10.16 8.32
N GLU A 29 -21.67 9.40 8.33
CA GLU A 29 -21.58 8.13 9.03
C GLU A 29 -20.92 8.27 10.40
N GLU A 30 -21.38 7.47 11.37
CA GLU A 30 -20.65 7.30 12.61
C GLU A 30 -19.39 6.48 12.31
N HIS A 31 -18.25 7.15 12.29
CA HIS A 31 -16.99 6.54 11.92
C HIS A 31 -15.83 7.01 12.78
N LYS A 32 -14.79 6.19 12.83
CA LYS A 32 -13.48 6.55 13.39
C LYS A 32 -12.41 6.40 12.32
N THR A 33 -11.56 7.42 12.22
CA THR A 33 -10.45 7.43 11.26
C THR A 33 -9.14 7.15 11.96
N PHE A 34 -8.32 6.29 11.37
CA PHE A 34 -6.96 5.98 11.78
C PHE A 34 -6.00 6.35 10.67
N ILE A 35 -4.89 7.00 11.04
CA ILE A 35 -3.87 7.49 10.13
C ILE A 35 -2.55 6.84 10.53
N PHE A 36 -1.79 6.35 9.56
CA PHE A 36 -0.51 5.66 9.75
C PHE A 36 0.60 6.47 9.06
N PRO A 37 1.24 7.43 9.74
CA PRO A 37 2.28 8.28 9.15
C PRO A 37 3.44 7.50 8.52
N GLU A 38 3.75 6.32 9.06
CA GLU A 38 4.75 5.39 8.55
C GLU A 38 4.41 4.78 7.19
N ALA A 39 3.15 4.83 6.77
CA ALA A 39 2.66 4.28 5.52
C ALA A 39 2.58 5.32 4.37
N ILE A 40 3.10 6.53 4.57
CA ILE A 40 3.16 7.54 3.50
C ILE A 40 4.00 7.03 2.32
N PHE A 41 3.51 7.23 1.10
CA PHE A 41 4.23 6.84 -0.11
C PHE A 41 4.04 7.85 -1.24
N THR A 42 4.87 7.74 -2.28
CA THR A 42 4.74 8.50 -3.53
C THR A 42 4.28 7.56 -4.63
N ALA A 43 3.20 7.90 -5.33
CA ALA A 43 2.73 7.12 -6.48
C ALA A 43 3.67 7.34 -7.67
N VAL A 44 4.10 6.23 -8.29
CA VAL A 44 5.06 6.21 -9.40
C VAL A 44 4.61 5.21 -10.46
N THR A 45 4.97 5.44 -11.72
CA THR A 45 4.81 4.46 -12.81
C THR A 45 5.96 3.45 -12.85
N ALA A 46 7.14 3.85 -12.37
CA ALA A 46 8.31 2.99 -12.20
C ALA A 46 9.16 3.46 -11.01
N TYR A 47 9.82 2.52 -10.32
CA TYR A 47 10.68 2.83 -9.18
C TYR A 47 11.85 3.73 -9.62
N GLN A 48 12.09 4.79 -8.84
CA GLN A 48 13.22 5.70 -9.06
C GLN A 48 14.38 5.38 -8.12
N ASN A 49 14.10 4.95 -6.89
CA ASN A 49 15.11 4.60 -5.89
C ASN A 49 15.39 3.10 -5.89
N GLN A 50 16.63 2.72 -6.22
CA GLN A 50 17.04 1.31 -6.30
C GLN A 50 17.03 0.59 -4.95
N LEU A 51 17.22 1.30 -3.82
CA LEU A 51 17.11 0.69 -2.49
C LEU A 51 15.68 0.25 -2.20
N ILE A 52 14.68 1.02 -2.65
CA ILE A 52 13.27 0.63 -2.54
C ILE A 52 12.99 -0.57 -3.45
N THR A 53 13.53 -0.58 -4.67
CA THR A 53 13.40 -1.74 -5.57
C THR A 53 13.94 -3.01 -4.92
N ARG A 54 15.15 -2.96 -4.34
CA ARG A 54 15.77 -4.11 -3.64
C ARG A 54 14.92 -4.56 -2.45
N LEU A 55 14.53 -3.64 -1.58
CA LEU A 55 13.67 -3.94 -0.43
C LEU A 55 12.36 -4.63 -0.87
N LYS A 56 11.75 -4.15 -1.96
CA LYS A 56 10.53 -4.74 -2.52
C LYS A 56 10.78 -6.14 -3.11
N ILE A 57 11.90 -6.38 -3.79
CA ILE A 57 12.28 -7.70 -4.31
C ILE A 57 12.47 -8.71 -3.16
N ASP A 58 13.17 -8.30 -2.11
CA ASP A 58 13.50 -9.17 -0.97
C ASP A 58 12.26 -9.51 -0.15
N SER A 59 11.35 -8.53 0.04
CA SER A 59 10.19 -8.68 0.92
C SER A 59 8.95 -9.27 0.23
N ASN A 60 8.75 -9.00 -1.07
CA ASN A 60 7.54 -9.45 -1.78
C ASN A 60 7.71 -10.87 -2.34
N PRO A 61 6.88 -11.86 -1.95
CA PRO A 61 6.99 -13.24 -2.47
C PRO A 61 6.77 -13.34 -3.99
N PHE A 62 5.98 -12.43 -4.58
CA PHE A 62 5.74 -12.42 -6.03
C PHE A 62 6.93 -11.91 -6.85
N ALA A 63 7.93 -11.31 -6.19
CA ALA A 63 9.15 -10.81 -6.84
C ALA A 63 10.34 -11.78 -6.71
N LYS A 64 10.13 -13.02 -6.23
CA LYS A 64 11.20 -13.98 -5.93
C LYS A 64 12.14 -14.22 -7.12
N GLY A 65 11.64 -14.25 -8.36
CA GLY A 65 12.45 -14.50 -9.55
C GLY A 65 13.55 -13.45 -9.82
N PHE A 66 13.45 -12.26 -9.23
CA PHE A 66 14.45 -11.19 -9.37
C PHE A 66 15.53 -11.22 -8.28
N ARG A 67 15.41 -12.10 -7.27
CA ARG A 67 16.36 -12.19 -6.15
C ARG A 67 17.68 -12.83 -6.56
N ASP A 68 17.65 -13.78 -7.50
CA ASP A 68 18.85 -14.50 -7.92
C ASP A 68 19.62 -13.76 -9.02
N SER A 69 18.95 -12.89 -9.78
CA SER A 69 19.59 -12.06 -10.81
C SER A 69 20.54 -11.00 -10.25
N SER A 70 20.36 -10.56 -9.00
CA SER A 70 21.28 -9.63 -8.33
C SER A 70 22.57 -10.32 -7.86
N ARG A 71 22.55 -11.64 -7.64
CA ARG A 71 23.72 -12.40 -7.18
C ARG A 71 24.70 -12.70 -8.31
N LEU A 72 24.23 -12.79 -9.55
CA LEU A 72 25.09 -13.06 -10.72
C LEU A 72 25.97 -11.86 -11.11
N THR A 73 25.54 -10.62 -10.82
CA THR A 73 26.33 -9.43 -11.14
C THR A 73 27.49 -9.17 -10.17
N ASP A 74 27.52 -9.84 -9.02
CA ASP A 74 28.61 -9.70 -8.04
C ASP A 74 29.78 -10.66 -8.28
N PHE A 75 29.63 -11.67 -9.15
CA PHE A 75 30.72 -12.60 -9.53
C PHE A 75 31.48 -12.19 -10.80
N ASP A 76 31.01 -11.18 -11.53
CA ASP A 76 31.63 -10.66 -12.76
C ASP A 76 32.43 -9.35 -12.53
N ARG A 77 32.97 -9.15 -11.32
CA ARG A 77 33.90 -8.05 -11.01
C ARG A 77 35.16 -8.50 -10.30
#